data_AF-A0A1B9IRZ3-F1
#
_entry.id   AF-A0A1B9IRZ3-F1
#
_cell.length_a   1.000
_cell.length_b   1.000
_cell.length_c   1.000
_cell.angle_alpha   90.00
_cell.angle_beta   90.00
_cell.angle_gamma   90.00
#
_symmetry.space_group_name_H-M   'P 1'
#
loop_
_entity.id
_entity.type
_entity.pdbx_description
1 polymer ?
#
loop_
_entity_poly.entity_id
_entity_poly.type
_entity_poly.pdbx_seq_one_letter_code
_entity_poly.pdbx_strand_id
1 'polypeptide(L)'
;MEDIIPTIIIIAAIYFLVRWITGSKSGNNTQGGIRGVTPSMVDTIHGAFPHVPLPNIIYSLSRTRSAQATSEEILERGTLPTPPPNFQIPASLLPSTPPSSTTTTTTNTPSSNNGKSQNAKNSSLIDRYNLSSRIPTPSHKGKEKELPDEVDSGASTPVSISETEGKKHWEDTREKREMGLRERKEKMILEARRRMLEKQAQAQAQNTNSTTA
;
A
#
# COMPACT_ATOMS: atom_id res chain seq x y z
N MET A 1 11.23 -4.14 59.56
CA MET A 1 10.55 -4.73 58.39
C MET A 1 9.94 -3.67 57.47
N GLU A 2 10.19 -2.37 57.72
CA GLU A 2 9.50 -1.26 57.02
C GLU A 2 10.16 -0.89 55.67
N ASP A 3 11.42 -1.27 55.45
CA ASP A 3 12.15 -0.99 54.19
C ASP A 3 11.90 -2.02 53.06
N ILE A 4 11.20 -3.12 53.37
CA ILE A 4 10.97 -4.20 52.40
C ILE A 4 9.99 -3.74 51.30
N ILE A 5 9.00 -2.94 51.68
CA ILE A 5 7.96 -2.42 50.77
C ILE A 5 8.55 -1.49 49.70
N PRO A 6 9.32 -0.42 50.03
CA PRO A 6 9.93 0.43 49.00
C PRO A 6 10.96 -0.32 48.13
N THR A 7 11.68 -1.28 48.71
CA THR A 7 12.68 -2.08 47.97
C THR A 7 12.04 -2.96 46.90
N ILE A 8 10.90 -3.60 47.19
CA ILE A 8 10.16 -4.42 46.21
C ILE A 8 9.63 -3.55 45.05
N ILE A 9 9.16 -2.34 45.34
CA ILE A 9 8.65 -1.41 44.31
C ILE A 9 9.77 -1.01 43.35
N ILE A 10 10.97 -0.71 43.86
CA ILE A 10 12.13 -0.35 43.03
C ILE A 10 12.55 -1.53 42.15
N ILE A 11 12.63 -2.74 42.71
CA ILE A 11 12.98 -3.96 41.94
C ILE A 11 11.94 -4.24 40.87
N ALA A 12 10.65 -4.07 41.16
CA ALA A 12 9.57 -4.24 40.19
C ALA A 12 9.64 -3.19 39.07
N ALA A 13 9.94 -1.93 39.39
CA ALA A 13 10.12 -0.86 38.41
C ALA A 13 11.32 -1.13 37.49
N ILE A 14 12.45 -1.57 38.05
CA ILE A 14 13.65 -1.96 37.27
C ILE A 14 13.33 -3.18 36.40
N TYR A 15 12.67 -4.20 36.94
CA TYR A 15 12.27 -5.37 36.18
C TYR A 15 11.32 -5.00 35.03
N PHE A 16 10.34 -4.13 35.26
CA PHE A 16 9.41 -3.68 34.23
C PHE A 16 10.12 -2.84 33.17
N LEU A 17 11.09 -2.00 33.58
CA LEU A 17 11.91 -1.21 32.68
C LEU A 17 12.82 -2.12 31.83
N VAL A 18 13.49 -3.10 32.43
CA VAL A 18 14.30 -4.10 31.73
C VAL A 18 13.42 -4.98 30.84
N ARG A 19 12.24 -5.38 31.29
CA ARG A 19 11.28 -6.18 30.51
C ARG A 19 10.69 -5.37 29.36
N TRP A 20 10.54 -4.06 29.51
CA TRP A 20 10.08 -3.18 28.44
C TRP A 20 11.21 -2.85 27.45
N ILE A 21 12.43 -2.62 27.91
CA ILE A 21 13.60 -2.38 27.04
C ILE A 21 14.07 -3.66 26.33
N THR A 22 13.98 -4.81 27.00
CA THR A 22 14.40 -6.12 26.44
C THR A 22 13.24 -6.84 25.74
N GLY A 23 11.98 -6.45 26.03
CA GLY A 23 10.77 -7.06 25.47
C GLY A 23 10.04 -6.19 24.46
N SER A 24 10.48 -4.97 24.18
CA SER A 24 9.87 -4.16 23.13
C SER A 24 10.44 -4.49 21.75
N LYS A 25 9.54 -5.07 20.94
CA LYS A 25 9.62 -5.26 19.48
C LYS A 25 10.40 -6.48 18.97
N SER A 26 9.93 -7.67 19.34
CA SER A 26 9.68 -8.65 18.27
C SER A 26 8.27 -8.38 17.77
N GLY A 27 8.12 -7.41 16.86
CA GLY A 27 6.87 -7.19 16.16
C GLY A 27 6.40 -8.52 15.59
N ASN A 28 5.15 -8.89 15.88
CA ASN A 28 4.44 -10.00 15.26
C ASN A 28 4.32 -9.73 13.75
N ASN A 29 5.43 -9.91 13.03
CA ASN A 29 5.47 -10.04 11.59
C ASN A 29 5.35 -11.54 11.25
N THR A 30 4.44 -12.23 11.94
CA THR A 30 4.03 -13.61 11.65
C THR A 30 2.91 -13.59 10.62
N GLN A 31 3.02 -12.71 9.63
CA GLN A 31 2.15 -12.71 8.47
C GLN A 31 2.71 -13.75 7.49
N GLY A 32 2.48 -15.02 7.82
CA GLY A 32 2.49 -16.16 6.88
C GLY A 32 3.77 -16.40 6.08
N GLY A 33 4.95 -16.05 6.59
CA GLY A 33 6.20 -16.11 5.84
C GLY A 33 7.35 -16.66 6.68
N ILE A 34 8.28 -17.37 6.04
CA ILE A 34 9.55 -17.78 6.62
C ILE A 34 10.13 -16.60 7.40
N ARG A 35 10.47 -16.82 8.69
CA ARG A 35 10.86 -15.73 9.59
C ARG A 35 11.88 -14.82 8.90
N GLY A 36 11.68 -13.50 9.02
CA GLY A 36 12.59 -12.48 8.50
C GLY A 36 12.73 -12.39 6.98
N VAL A 37 11.85 -13.05 6.22
CA VAL A 37 11.67 -12.80 4.79
C VAL A 37 10.40 -11.99 4.62
N THR A 38 10.51 -10.77 4.07
CA THR A 38 9.33 -9.97 3.71
C THR A 38 9.08 -10.04 2.20
N PRO A 39 7.82 -9.99 1.75
CA PRO A 39 7.49 -9.99 0.32
C PRO A 39 8.14 -8.81 -0.41
N SER A 40 8.27 -7.65 0.25
CA SER A 40 8.94 -6.48 -0.32
C SER A 40 10.42 -6.70 -0.63
N MET A 41 11.13 -7.51 0.17
CA MET A 41 12.53 -7.83 -0.09
C MET A 41 12.65 -8.76 -1.31
N VAL A 42 11.73 -9.72 -1.45
CA VAL A 42 11.66 -10.63 -2.60
C VAL A 42 11.39 -9.82 -3.87
N ASP A 43 10.42 -8.90 -3.86
CA ASP A 43 10.10 -8.04 -5.00
C ASP A 43 11.27 -7.16 -5.43
N THR A 44 12.01 -6.60 -4.46
CA THR A 44 13.17 -5.74 -4.74
C THR A 44 14.26 -6.52 -5.48
N ILE A 45 14.56 -7.74 -5.02
CA ILE A 45 15.60 -8.58 -5.64
C ILE A 45 15.13 -9.12 -6.99
N HIS A 46 13.88 -9.56 -7.09
CA HIS A 46 13.32 -10.04 -8.34
C HIS A 46 13.27 -8.94 -9.41
N GLY A 47 13.02 -7.70 -9.02
CA GLY A 47 13.08 -6.53 -9.91
C GLY A 47 14.50 -6.22 -10.40
N ALA A 48 15.52 -6.39 -9.55
CA ALA A 48 16.93 -6.18 -9.93
C ALA A 48 17.50 -7.35 -10.74
N PHE A 49 17.08 -8.58 -10.43
CA PHE A 49 17.63 -9.81 -11.01
C PHE A 49 16.50 -10.75 -11.48
N PRO A 50 15.82 -10.42 -12.60
CA PRO A 50 14.72 -11.24 -13.11
C PRO A 50 15.17 -12.61 -13.65
N HIS A 51 16.48 -12.81 -13.85
CA HIS A 51 17.05 -14.09 -14.27
C HIS A 51 17.19 -15.09 -13.11
N VAL A 52 17.10 -14.62 -11.86
CA VAL A 52 17.24 -15.47 -10.67
C VAL A 52 15.86 -15.94 -10.24
N PRO A 53 15.65 -17.25 -10.05
CA PRO A 53 14.34 -17.78 -9.69
C PRO A 53 13.94 -17.38 -8.27
N LEU A 54 12.69 -16.95 -8.10
CA LEU A 54 12.03 -16.66 -6.81
C LEU A 54 12.30 -17.68 -5.68
N PRO A 55 12.21 -19.01 -5.91
CA PRO A 55 12.51 -19.97 -4.86
C PRO A 55 13.93 -19.84 -4.28
N ASN A 56 14.93 -19.56 -5.12
CA ASN A 56 16.31 -19.38 -4.67
C ASN A 56 16.48 -18.05 -3.94
N ILE A 57 15.78 -17.00 -4.40
CA ILE A 57 15.71 -15.71 -3.73
C ILE A 57 15.18 -15.92 -2.31
N ILE A 58 13.97 -16.47 -2.16
CA ILE A 58 13.33 -16.70 -0.86
C ILE A 58 14.21 -17.55 0.07
N TYR A 59 14.90 -18.55 -0.49
CA TYR A 59 15.86 -19.37 0.25
C TYR A 59 17.06 -18.58 0.75
N SER A 60 17.73 -17.80 -0.10
CA SER A 60 18.84 -16.95 0.35
C SER A 60 18.38 -15.88 1.34
N LEU A 61 17.24 -15.21 1.11
CA LEU A 61 16.69 -14.28 2.10
C LEU A 61 16.41 -14.94 3.45
N SER A 62 16.00 -16.21 3.47
CA SER A 62 15.77 -16.92 4.72
C SER A 62 17.05 -17.10 5.55
N ARG A 63 18.22 -17.07 4.90
CA ARG A 63 19.55 -17.19 5.50
C ARG A 63 20.15 -15.83 5.81
N THR A 64 20.15 -14.91 4.85
CA THR A 64 20.78 -13.60 4.94
C THR A 64 19.91 -12.56 5.66
N ARG A 65 18.58 -12.75 5.66
CA ARG A 65 17.57 -11.84 6.26
C ARG A 65 17.62 -10.40 5.74
N SER A 66 18.28 -10.17 4.61
CA SER A 66 18.45 -8.85 4.03
C SER A 66 18.44 -8.91 2.51
N ALA A 67 17.72 -7.97 1.90
CA ALA A 67 17.69 -7.83 0.46
C ALA A 67 19.07 -7.45 -0.10
N GLN A 68 19.78 -6.58 0.60
CA GLN A 68 21.11 -6.12 0.19
C GLN A 68 22.11 -7.27 0.22
N ALA A 69 22.18 -8.03 1.32
CA ALA A 69 23.13 -9.14 1.43
C ALA A 69 22.87 -10.24 0.38
N THR A 70 21.61 -10.48 0.04
CA THR A 70 21.25 -11.40 -1.05
C THR A 70 21.65 -10.84 -2.41
N SER A 71 21.48 -9.53 -2.64
CA SER A 71 21.94 -8.86 -3.86
C SER A 71 23.45 -8.96 -4.04
N GLU A 72 24.22 -8.73 -2.97
CA GLU A 72 25.68 -8.89 -2.99
C GLU A 72 26.07 -10.34 -3.30
N GLU A 73 25.41 -11.34 -2.68
CA GLU A 73 25.66 -12.75 -2.98
C GLU A 73 25.40 -13.09 -4.46
N ILE A 74 24.36 -12.50 -5.07
CA ILE A 74 24.08 -12.64 -6.51
C ILE A 74 25.18 -11.99 -7.34
N LEU A 75 25.69 -10.81 -6.94
CA LEU A 75 26.75 -10.12 -7.68
C LEU A 75 28.11 -10.84 -7.56
N GLU A 76 28.43 -11.36 -6.39
CA GLU A 76 29.68 -12.09 -6.14
C GLU A 76 29.70 -13.47 -6.80
N ARG A 77 28.58 -14.21 -6.71
CA ARG A 77 28.52 -15.63 -7.14
C ARG A 77 27.82 -15.81 -8.49
N GLY A 78 27.13 -14.80 -8.99
CA GLY A 78 26.29 -14.87 -10.19
C GLY A 78 25.03 -15.72 -10.06
N THR A 79 24.91 -16.53 -9.01
CA THR A 79 23.81 -17.48 -8.80
C THR A 79 23.50 -17.65 -7.31
N LEU A 80 22.24 -17.94 -6.99
CA LEU A 80 21.80 -18.21 -5.62
C LEU A 80 21.77 -19.72 -5.32
N PRO A 81 21.99 -20.10 -4.05
CA PRO A 81 21.88 -21.49 -3.64
C PRO A 81 20.48 -22.04 -3.91
N THR A 82 20.43 -23.23 -4.52
CA THR A 82 19.18 -23.94 -4.77
C THR A 82 18.57 -24.40 -3.45
N PRO A 83 17.29 -24.13 -3.19
CA PRO A 83 16.65 -24.60 -1.97
C PRO A 83 16.65 -26.13 -1.90
N PRO A 84 16.77 -26.71 -0.70
CA PRO A 84 16.59 -28.13 -0.51
C PRO A 84 15.13 -28.53 -0.85
N PRO A 85 14.90 -29.78 -1.29
CA PRO A 85 13.59 -30.22 -1.79
C PRO A 85 12.46 -30.17 -0.74
N ASN A 86 12.80 -30.07 0.56
CA ASN A 86 11.85 -29.93 1.66
C ASN A 86 11.54 -28.47 2.04
N PHE A 87 12.07 -27.48 1.30
CA PHE A 87 11.86 -26.07 1.60
C PHE A 87 10.45 -25.62 1.18
N GLN A 88 9.54 -25.53 2.15
CA GLN A 88 8.17 -25.09 1.91
C GLN A 88 8.13 -23.57 1.78
N ILE A 89 7.91 -23.07 0.57
CA ILE A 89 7.72 -21.64 0.31
C ILE A 89 6.26 -21.29 0.59
N PRO A 90 5.95 -20.43 1.57
CA PRO A 90 4.59 -20.01 1.82
C PRO A 90 4.08 -19.11 0.70
N ALA A 91 2.84 -19.32 0.27
CA ALA A 91 2.20 -18.58 -0.82
C ALA A 91 2.17 -17.06 -0.61
N SER A 92 2.28 -16.57 0.63
CA SER A 92 2.34 -15.15 0.96
C SER A 92 3.62 -14.45 0.49
N LEU A 93 4.68 -15.19 0.16
CA LEU A 93 5.97 -14.65 -0.30
C LEU A 93 6.09 -14.62 -1.82
N LEU A 94 5.10 -15.16 -2.53
CA LEU A 94 5.06 -15.11 -3.99
C LEU A 94 4.41 -13.80 -4.42
N PRO A 95 4.99 -13.06 -5.38
CA PRO A 95 4.38 -11.87 -5.92
C PRO A 95 3.05 -12.23 -6.60
N SER A 96 1.96 -11.57 -6.19
CA SER A 96 0.67 -11.67 -6.84
C SER A 96 0.77 -11.08 -8.25
N THR A 97 1.08 -11.90 -9.24
CA THR A 97 1.03 -11.50 -10.64
C THR A 97 -0.42 -11.15 -10.99
N PRO A 98 -0.71 -10.00 -11.61
CA PRO A 98 -2.05 -9.76 -12.17
C PRO A 98 -2.34 -10.85 -13.21
N PRO A 99 -3.60 -11.32 -13.33
CA PRO A 99 -3.96 -12.39 -14.27
C PRO A 99 -3.68 -11.92 -15.69
N SER A 100 -2.53 -12.33 -16.22
CA SER A 100 -2.22 -12.22 -17.63
C SER A 100 -2.96 -13.36 -18.30
N SER A 101 -4.12 -13.05 -18.87
CA SER A 101 -4.87 -13.95 -19.73
C SER A 101 -3.96 -14.43 -20.86
N THR A 102 -3.47 -15.66 -20.76
CA THR A 102 -2.90 -16.39 -21.89
C THR A 102 -3.74 -17.64 -22.11
N THR A 103 -4.54 -17.57 -23.16
CA THR A 103 -5.25 -18.66 -23.81
C THR A 103 -4.34 -19.87 -23.99
N THR A 104 -4.70 -21.02 -23.41
CA THR A 104 -4.45 -22.34 -24.01
C THR A 104 -5.51 -23.32 -23.51
N THR A 105 -5.82 -24.25 -24.40
CA THR A 105 -7.01 -25.08 -24.55
C THR A 105 -7.11 -26.29 -23.61
N THR A 106 -8.35 -26.60 -23.21
CA THR A 106 -8.94 -27.94 -22.94
C THR A 106 -8.26 -28.89 -21.95
N THR A 107 -8.92 -29.15 -20.81
CA THR A 107 -9.55 -30.45 -20.48
C THR A 107 -10.33 -30.38 -19.16
N ASN A 108 -11.50 -31.03 -19.16
CA ASN A 108 -12.53 -31.06 -18.12
C ASN A 108 -12.08 -31.59 -16.76
N THR A 109 -12.51 -30.93 -15.67
CA THR A 109 -13.11 -31.59 -14.49
C THR A 109 -13.98 -30.58 -13.72
N PRO A 110 -15.25 -30.90 -13.37
CA PRO A 110 -16.07 -30.07 -12.50
C PRO A 110 -15.85 -30.51 -11.03
N SER A 111 -15.60 -29.55 -10.14
CA SER A 111 -15.86 -29.74 -8.72
C SER A 111 -16.48 -28.48 -8.16
N SER A 112 -17.80 -28.58 -8.03
CA SER A 112 -18.62 -27.78 -7.14
C SER A 112 -18.10 -27.93 -5.71
N ASN A 113 -17.79 -26.82 -5.04
CA ASN A 113 -18.15 -26.65 -3.64
C ASN A 113 -18.35 -25.17 -3.32
N ASN A 114 -19.59 -24.78 -3.57
CA ASN A 114 -20.44 -23.87 -2.83
C ASN A 114 -19.94 -23.51 -1.40
N GLY A 115 -19.44 -22.29 -1.24
CA GLY A 115 -19.33 -21.57 0.03
C GLY A 115 -20.11 -20.26 -0.08
N LYS A 116 -21.42 -20.32 0.18
CA LYS A 116 -22.35 -19.19 0.09
C LYS A 116 -22.11 -18.18 1.21
N SER A 117 -21.86 -16.93 0.79
CA SER A 117 -22.47 -15.68 1.27
C SER A 117 -22.30 -15.30 2.76
N GLN A 118 -21.97 -14.04 3.02
CA GLN A 118 -22.95 -13.05 3.54
C GLN A 118 -22.20 -11.76 3.94
N ASN A 119 -22.53 -10.66 3.24
CA ASN A 119 -22.58 -9.30 3.77
C ASN A 119 -21.25 -8.55 4.05
N ALA A 120 -20.51 -8.24 2.98
CA ALA A 120 -19.79 -6.97 2.91
C ALA A 120 -20.44 -6.16 1.79
N LYS A 121 -21.53 -5.46 2.11
CA LYS A 121 -21.99 -4.34 1.30
C LYS A 121 -20.79 -3.43 1.10
N ASN A 122 -20.20 -3.48 -0.09
CA ASN A 122 -19.51 -2.39 -0.78
C ASN A 122 -19.36 -1.13 0.08
N SER A 123 -18.45 -1.18 1.06
CA SER A 123 -18.08 -0.02 1.83
C SER A 123 -17.32 0.86 0.86
N SER A 124 -17.99 1.94 0.46
CA SER A 124 -17.42 2.90 -0.47
C SER A 124 -16.05 3.28 0.07
N LEU A 125 -15.06 3.42 -0.81
CA LEU A 125 -13.73 3.88 -0.38
C LEU A 125 -13.85 5.21 0.39
N ILE A 126 -14.87 6.00 0.06
CA ILE A 126 -15.31 7.19 0.80
C ILE A 126 -15.55 6.87 2.28
N ASP A 127 -16.29 5.80 2.59
CA ASP A 127 -16.60 5.39 3.96
C ASP A 127 -15.38 4.76 4.65
N ARG A 128 -14.61 3.94 3.94
CA ARG A 128 -13.39 3.33 4.47
C ARG A 128 -12.32 4.36 4.85
N TYR A 129 -12.31 5.50 4.17
CA TYR A 129 -11.37 6.59 4.42
C TYR A 129 -12.01 7.83 5.07
N ASN A 130 -13.25 7.74 5.55
CA ASN A 130 -13.98 8.84 6.21
C ASN A 130 -14.01 10.16 5.41
N LEU A 131 -14.10 10.07 4.08
CA LEU A 131 -14.08 11.22 3.16
C LEU A 131 -15.45 11.88 2.99
N SER A 132 -16.46 11.41 3.72
CA SER A 132 -17.85 11.85 3.62
C SER A 132 -18.07 13.32 4.01
N SER A 133 -17.18 13.91 4.82
CA SER A 133 -17.24 15.33 5.21
C SER A 133 -16.65 16.29 4.17
N ARG A 134 -15.91 15.78 3.18
CA ARG A 134 -15.26 16.58 2.12
C ARG A 134 -16.00 16.55 0.78
N ILE A 135 -17.09 15.78 0.69
CA ILE A 135 -17.97 15.82 -0.47
C ILE A 135 -19.01 16.93 -0.26
N PRO A 136 -19.18 17.88 -1.20
CA PRO A 136 -20.34 18.74 -1.20
C PRO A 136 -21.56 17.87 -1.54
N THR A 137 -22.39 17.59 -0.54
CA THR A 137 -23.64 16.84 -0.70
C THR A 137 -24.64 17.64 -1.54
N PRO A 138 -25.11 17.17 -2.71
CA PRO A 138 -26.16 17.83 -3.48
C PRO A 138 -27.54 17.46 -2.91
N SER A 139 -27.79 17.81 -1.65
CA SER A 139 -29.08 17.55 -1.01
C SER A 139 -29.49 18.68 -0.06
N HIS A 140 -29.29 19.93 -0.47
CA HIS A 140 -30.10 21.04 0.04
C HIS A 140 -30.45 22.00 -1.11
N LYS A 141 -31.73 21.95 -1.45
CA LYS A 141 -32.47 22.85 -2.32
C LYS A 141 -32.39 24.28 -1.79
N GLY A 142 -31.83 25.18 -2.61
CA GLY A 142 -32.21 26.60 -2.66
C GLY A 142 -31.48 27.56 -1.70
N LYS A 143 -30.61 28.41 -2.26
CA LYS A 143 -30.85 29.86 -2.43
C LYS A 143 -29.59 30.53 -2.96
N GLU A 144 -29.68 30.90 -4.24
CA GLU A 144 -29.19 32.12 -4.88
C GLU A 144 -28.57 33.20 -3.97
N LYS A 145 -27.34 33.62 -4.29
CA LYS A 145 -26.92 35.03 -4.40
C LYS A 145 -25.51 35.10 -5.03
N GLU A 146 -25.44 35.34 -6.34
CA GLU A 146 -24.96 36.58 -6.97
C GLU A 146 -23.45 36.84 -6.80
N LEU A 147 -22.75 36.77 -7.94
CA LEU A 147 -21.54 37.54 -8.23
C LEU A 147 -21.84 39.05 -8.05
N PRO A 148 -20.84 39.87 -7.72
CA PRO A 148 -20.31 40.70 -8.79
C PRO A 148 -18.78 40.85 -8.80
N ASP A 149 -18.32 41.18 -10.00
CA ASP A 149 -16.98 41.57 -10.41
C ASP A 149 -16.41 42.80 -9.67
N GLU A 150 -15.09 42.96 -9.87
CA GLU A 150 -14.30 44.21 -9.97
C GLU A 150 -13.33 44.62 -8.83
N VAL A 151 -12.07 44.74 -9.28
CA VAL A 151 -10.98 45.72 -8.99
C VAL A 151 -10.20 45.73 -7.66
N ASP A 152 -8.91 45.38 -7.82
CA ASP A 152 -7.71 46.15 -7.47
C ASP A 152 -7.60 46.86 -6.11
N SER A 153 -6.64 46.41 -5.29
CA SER A 153 -5.62 47.27 -4.67
C SER A 153 -4.63 46.45 -3.85
N GLY A 154 -3.36 46.51 -4.25
CA GLY A 154 -2.26 45.83 -3.59
C GLY A 154 -1.80 46.48 -2.28
N ALA A 155 -1.23 45.64 -1.41
CA ALA A 155 -0.17 46.03 -0.47
C ALA A 155 0.53 44.77 0.11
N SER A 156 1.61 44.37 -0.57
CA SER A 156 2.95 44.08 -0.03
C SER A 156 3.21 42.90 0.95
N THR A 157 3.90 41.90 0.37
CA THR A 157 5.17 41.22 0.82
C THR A 157 5.16 40.11 1.90
N PRO A 158 6.08 39.11 1.85
CA PRO A 158 6.57 38.32 0.68
C PRO A 158 6.82 36.81 0.98
N VAL A 159 7.26 36.05 -0.05
CA VAL A 159 7.98 34.74 0.00
C VAL A 159 7.07 33.50 0.21
N SER A 160 7.02 32.44 -0.61
CA SER A 160 7.85 31.95 -1.71
C SER A 160 6.96 31.15 -2.68
N ILE A 161 6.83 31.61 -3.91
CA ILE A 161 6.49 30.76 -5.05
C ILE A 161 7.84 30.35 -5.63
N SER A 162 8.31 29.16 -5.28
CA SER A 162 9.40 28.51 -5.99
C SER A 162 8.87 27.24 -6.63
N GLU A 163 8.66 27.34 -7.94
CA GLU A 163 8.74 26.25 -8.89
C GLU A 163 9.68 25.14 -8.40
N THR A 164 9.10 23.97 -8.14
CA THR A 164 9.84 22.70 -8.18
C THR A 164 8.97 21.64 -8.86
N GLU A 165 8.44 22.00 -10.02
CA GLU A 165 8.27 21.03 -11.10
C GLU A 165 9.66 20.51 -11.48
N GLY A 166 10.02 19.30 -11.05
CA GLY A 166 11.23 18.64 -11.57
C GLY A 166 12.05 17.81 -10.60
N LYS A 167 11.75 17.78 -9.30
CA LYS A 167 12.41 16.84 -8.39
C LYS A 167 11.37 16.15 -7.53
N LYS A 168 10.97 14.94 -7.97
CA LYS A 168 10.25 13.96 -7.15
C LYS A 168 11.16 13.57 -5.98
N HIS A 169 11.31 14.48 -5.02
CA HIS A 169 12.03 14.25 -3.78
C HIS A 169 11.16 13.28 -2.98
N TRP A 170 11.65 12.05 -2.83
CA TRP A 170 11.03 11.08 -1.95
C TRP A 170 11.24 11.61 -0.54
N GLU A 171 10.16 11.94 0.15
CA GLU A 171 10.27 12.57 1.48
C GLU A 171 11.11 11.69 2.42
N ASP A 172 12.02 12.33 3.15
CA ASP A 172 13.06 11.65 3.93
C ASP A 172 12.51 10.93 5.17
N THR A 173 11.37 11.38 5.72
CA THR A 173 10.73 10.74 6.88
C THR A 173 9.60 9.80 6.46
N ARG A 174 9.47 8.68 7.17
CA ARG A 174 8.44 7.65 6.93
C ARG A 174 7.01 8.22 6.97
N GLU A 175 6.75 9.11 7.92
CA GLU A 175 5.43 9.72 8.13
C GLU A 175 5.05 10.66 6.99
N LYS A 176 5.97 11.54 6.59
CA LYS A 176 5.74 12.43 5.43
C LYS A 176 5.49 11.61 4.18
N ARG A 177 6.35 10.63 3.89
CA ARG A 177 6.21 9.74 2.72
C ARG A 177 4.85 9.04 2.68
N GLU A 178 4.35 8.59 3.82
CA GLU A 178 3.01 7.99 3.90
C GLU A 178 1.91 9.02 3.58
N MET A 179 2.02 10.23 4.13
CA MET A 179 1.12 11.35 3.82
C MET A 179 1.16 11.71 2.33
N GLY A 180 2.34 11.85 1.72
CA GLY A 180 2.49 12.14 0.30
C GLY A 180 1.97 11.03 -0.61
N LEU A 181 2.07 9.75 -0.18
CA LEU A 181 1.44 8.64 -0.90
C LEU A 181 -0.09 8.70 -0.82
N ARG A 182 -0.65 9.04 0.35
CA ARG A 182 -2.09 9.20 0.55
C ARG A 182 -2.63 10.33 -0.31
N GLU A 183 -1.98 11.50 -0.28
CA GLU A 183 -2.36 12.67 -1.08
C GLU A 183 -2.34 12.36 -2.59
N ARG A 184 -1.29 11.69 -3.09
CA ARG A 184 -1.21 11.28 -4.51
C ARG A 184 -2.31 10.29 -4.88
N LYS A 185 -2.63 9.34 -4.00
CA LYS A 185 -3.74 8.39 -4.20
C LYS A 185 -5.09 9.10 -4.24
N GLU A 186 -5.32 10.03 -3.32
CA GLU A 186 -6.53 10.84 -3.28
C GLU A 186 -6.71 11.66 -4.56
N LYS A 187 -5.66 12.35 -5.01
CA LYS A 187 -5.66 13.11 -6.27
C LYS A 187 -5.99 12.23 -7.47
N MET A 188 -5.37 11.05 -7.55
CA MET A 188 -5.62 10.09 -8.64
C MET A 188 -7.06 9.57 -8.63
N ILE A 189 -7.63 9.27 -7.45
CA ILE A 189 -9.00 8.77 -7.32
C ILE A 189 -10.01 9.84 -7.77
N LEU A 190 -9.79 11.10 -7.38
CA LEU A 190 -10.65 12.22 -7.80
C LEU A 190 -10.62 12.43 -9.30
N GLU A 191 -9.43 12.42 -9.91
CA GLU A 191 -9.27 12.56 -11.34
C GLU A 191 -9.90 11.38 -12.10
N ALA A 192 -9.70 10.15 -11.63
CA ALA A 192 -10.29 8.97 -12.23
C ALA A 192 -11.83 9.01 -12.21
N ARG A 193 -12.43 9.48 -11.11
CA ARG A 193 -13.89 9.63 -11.01
C ARG A 193 -14.41 10.70 -11.97
N ARG A 194 -13.74 11.86 -12.05
CA ARG A 194 -14.09 12.92 -13.00
C ARG A 194 -14.04 12.38 -14.43
N ARG A 195 -12.96 11.69 -14.79
CA ARG A 195 -12.79 11.10 -16.12
C ARG A 195 -13.81 10.01 -16.43
N MET A 196 -14.26 9.24 -15.42
CA MET A 196 -15.32 8.24 -15.60
C MET A 196 -16.67 8.88 -15.89
N LEU A 197 -17.04 9.94 -15.17
CA LEU A 197 -18.31 10.66 -15.38
C LEU A 197 -18.35 11.30 -16.78
N GLU A 198 -17.27 11.94 -17.21
CA GLU A 198 -17.14 12.52 -18.55
C GLU A 198 -17.30 11.43 -19.64
N LYS A 199 -16.66 10.27 -19.47
CA LYS A 199 -16.82 9.13 -20.40
C LYS A 199 -18.24 8.56 -20.40
N GLN A 200 -18.91 8.47 -19.26
CA GLN A 200 -20.31 8.00 -19.19
C GLN A 200 -21.26 8.97 -19.91
N ALA A 201 -21.07 10.29 -19.72
CA ALA A 201 -21.86 11.29 -20.42
C ALA A 201 -21.66 11.24 -21.95
N GLN A 202 -20.42 11.08 -22.41
CA GLN A 202 -20.11 10.92 -23.84
C GLN A 202 -20.69 9.63 -24.42
N ALA A 203 -20.59 8.50 -23.72
CA ALA A 203 -21.16 7.23 -24.16
C ALA A 203 -22.69 7.30 -24.25
N GLN A 204 -23.37 7.99 -23.32
CA GLN A 204 -24.81 8.22 -23.39
C GLN A 204 -25.19 9.09 -24.59
N ALA A 205 -24.47 10.18 -24.86
CA ALA A 205 -24.71 11.05 -26.01
C ALA A 205 -24.47 10.35 -27.36
N GLN A 206 -23.48 9.46 -27.44
CA GLN A 206 -23.24 8.65 -28.64
C GLN A 206 -24.38 7.64 -28.87
N ASN A 207 -24.90 7.02 -27.81
CA ASN A 207 -25.96 6.02 -27.91
C ASN A 207 -27.33 6.64 -28.27
N THR A 208 -27.58 7.91 -27.89
CA THR A 208 -28.78 8.64 -28.32
C THR A 208 -28.74 9.01 -29.79
N ASN A 209 -27.56 9.39 -30.33
CA ASN A 209 -27.43 9.79 -31.72
C ASN A 209 -27.57 8.61 -32.72
N SER A 210 -27.25 7.38 -32.31
CA SER A 210 -27.42 6.19 -33.14
C SER A 210 -28.86 5.64 -33.20
N THR A 211 -29.78 6.18 -32.39
CA THR A 211 -31.19 5.71 -32.33
C THR A 211 -32.13 6.60 -33.16
N THR A 212 -31.66 7.73 -33.70
CA THR A 212 -32.49 8.71 -34.46
C THR A 212 -32.12 8.81 -35.94
N ALA A 213 -31.29 7.91 -36.46
CA ALA A 213 -31.03 7.74 -37.90
C ALA A 213 -31.63 6.42 -38.40
#